data_AF-A0A6P8IGX1-F1
#
_entry.id   AF-A0A6P8IGX1-F1
#
_cell.length_a   1.000
_cell.length_b   1.000
_cell.length_c   1.000
_cell.angle_alpha   90.00
_cell.angle_beta   90.00
_cell.angle_gamma   90.00
#
_symmetry.space_group_name_H-M   'P 1'
#
loop_
_entity.id
_entity.type
_entity.pdbx_description
1 polymer ?
#
loop_
_entity_poly.entity_id
_entity_poly.type
_entity_poly.pdbx_seq_one_letter_code
_entity_poly.pdbx_strand_id
1 'polypeptide(L)'
;MERLLCLFSLLFGVVSSFFFLFSWSRCTSQCLLFGVVNEVRRIHTGGSVLWCLFCFGGSLTSAVVNAVMLLPVASRFGSVMNNSRNVLLVKVSLMWTFLAAVITSLGFRQWCSSFQVNSCRYNKEQDWHAFTPRHSDCFGAFLWLAIQTGCLWLSFLCQVGFYYRCAIVSSRYSRLK
;
A
#
# COMPACT_ATOMS: atom_id res chain seq x y z
N MET A 1 0.76 -19.63 12.72
CA MET A 1 1.58 -18.45 12.35
C MET A 1 1.01 -17.75 11.11
N GLU A 2 0.49 -18.52 10.16
CA GLU A 2 -0.14 -18.14 8.90
C GLU A 2 -1.32 -17.16 9.09
N ARG A 3 -2.21 -17.44 10.05
CA ARG A 3 -3.34 -16.54 10.38
C ARG A 3 -2.87 -15.16 10.84
N LEU A 4 -1.77 -15.10 11.59
CA LEU A 4 -1.20 -13.85 12.08
C LEU A 4 -0.66 -13.01 10.91
N LEU A 5 0.04 -13.64 9.97
CA LEU A 5 0.54 -12.97 8.76
C LEU A 5 -0.61 -12.45 7.89
N CYS A 6 -1.67 -13.25 7.73
CA CYS A 6 -2.87 -12.85 6.98
C CYS A 6 -3.60 -11.67 7.66
N LEU A 7 -3.69 -11.68 9.00
CA LEU A 7 -4.28 -10.60 9.79
C LEU A 7 -3.45 -9.31 9.70
N PHE A 8 -2.12 -9.40 9.82
CA PHE A 8 -1.26 -8.22 9.64
C PHE A 8 -1.34 -7.67 8.22
N SER A 9 -1.31 -8.52 7.19
CA SER A 9 -1.49 -8.05 5.81
C SER A 9 -2.84 -7.37 5.59
N LEU A 10 -3.92 -7.92 6.17
CA LEU A 10 -5.23 -7.29 6.14
C LEU A 10 -5.19 -5.90 6.80
N LEU A 11 -4.63 -5.80 8.01
CA LEU A 11 -4.52 -4.52 8.73
C LEU A 11 -3.73 -3.49 7.93
N PHE A 12 -2.57 -3.86 7.38
CA PHE A 12 -1.77 -2.95 6.57
C PHE A 12 -2.48 -2.54 5.26
N GLY A 13 -3.21 -3.46 4.62
CA GLY A 13 -4.02 -3.15 3.44
C GLY A 13 -5.15 -2.16 3.74
N VAL A 14 -5.86 -2.34 4.86
CA VAL A 14 -6.92 -1.42 5.30
C VAL A 14 -6.35 -0.05 5.66
N VAL A 15 -5.27 -0.01 6.45
CA VAL A 15 -4.61 1.25 6.83
C VAL A 15 -4.12 2.00 5.59
N SER A 16 -3.44 1.32 4.67
CA SER A 16 -3.00 1.94 3.40
C SER A 16 -4.18 2.53 2.61
N SER A 17 -5.27 1.77 2.47
CA SER A 17 -6.48 2.21 1.76
C SER A 17 -7.12 3.44 2.42
N PHE A 18 -7.20 3.45 3.76
CA PHE A 18 -7.68 4.60 4.52
C PHE A 18 -6.81 5.84 4.27
N PHE A 19 -5.48 5.71 4.31
CA PHE A 19 -4.61 6.85 4.07
C PHE A 19 -4.66 7.35 2.63
N PHE A 20 -4.90 6.49 1.63
CA PHE A 20 -5.16 6.94 0.25
C PHE A 20 -6.40 7.84 0.20
N LEU A 21 -7.53 7.39 0.75
CA LEU A 21 -8.77 8.18 0.79
C LEU A 21 -8.63 9.46 1.63
N PHE A 22 -7.95 9.37 2.77
CA PHE A 22 -7.71 10.51 3.65
C PHE A 22 -6.87 11.58 2.94
N SER A 23 -5.76 11.17 2.31
CA SER A 23 -4.90 12.09 1.55
C SER A 23 -5.65 12.72 0.38
N TRP A 24 -6.47 11.94 -0.32
CA TRP A 24 -7.30 12.41 -1.42
C TRP A 24 -8.28 13.51 -0.98
N SER A 25 -8.99 13.27 0.14
CA SER A 25 -9.93 14.24 0.70
C SER A 25 -9.25 15.53 1.15
N ARG A 26 -8.11 15.42 1.86
CA ARG A 26 -7.38 16.57 2.40
C ARG A 26 -6.64 17.40 1.34
N CYS A 27 -6.20 16.77 0.26
CA CYS A 27 -5.48 17.44 -0.83
C CYS A 27 -6.41 17.79 -2.00
N THR A 28 -7.63 18.24 -1.73
CA THR A 28 -8.59 18.75 -2.73
C THR A 28 -8.80 17.82 -3.93
N SER A 29 -8.87 16.51 -3.68
CA SER A 29 -9.00 15.46 -4.72
C SER A 29 -7.84 15.42 -5.73
N GLN A 30 -6.65 15.87 -5.31
CA GLN A 30 -5.44 15.74 -6.09
C GLN A 30 -4.64 14.51 -5.65
N CYS A 31 -4.08 13.79 -6.64
CA CYS A 31 -3.21 12.66 -6.36
C CYS A 31 -1.83 13.14 -5.91
N LEU A 32 -1.41 12.73 -4.72
CA LEU A 32 -0.08 13.05 -4.19
C LEU A 32 1.05 12.34 -4.95
N LEU A 33 0.79 11.13 -5.46
CA LEU A 33 1.79 10.34 -6.18
C LEU A 33 2.18 11.04 -7.48
N PHE A 34 3.49 11.21 -7.69
CA PHE A 34 4.06 11.94 -8.82
C PHE A 34 3.60 13.41 -8.90
N GLY A 35 3.01 13.95 -7.83
CA GLY A 35 2.70 15.35 -7.75
C GLY A 35 3.97 16.19 -7.55
N VAL A 36 3.89 17.45 -7.98
CA VAL A 36 4.98 18.42 -7.87
C VAL A 36 4.53 19.53 -6.93
N VAL A 37 5.42 19.97 -6.04
CA VAL A 37 5.18 21.10 -5.14
C VAL A 37 6.05 22.27 -5.57
N ASN A 38 5.43 23.37 -5.99
CA ASN A 38 6.14 24.62 -6.19
C ASN A 38 6.17 25.38 -4.86
N GLU A 39 7.27 25.24 -4.12
CA GLU A 39 7.43 25.77 -2.76
C GLU A 39 7.26 27.30 -2.68
N VAL A 40 7.86 28.04 -3.63
CA VAL A 40 7.83 29.51 -3.64
C VAL A 40 6.39 30.02 -3.84
N ARG A 41 5.63 29.39 -4.73
CA ARG A 41 4.24 29.76 -5.01
C ARG A 41 3.24 29.08 -4.08
N ARG A 42 3.66 28.08 -3.30
CA ARG A 42 2.80 27.18 -2.50
C ARG A 42 1.64 26.61 -3.33
N ILE A 43 1.96 26.10 -4.52
CA ILE A 43 1.01 25.46 -5.42
C ILE A 43 1.41 23.99 -5.55
N HIS A 44 0.44 23.10 -5.34
CA HIS A 44 0.59 21.69 -5.68
C HIS A 44 -0.07 21.42 -7.02
N THR A 45 0.69 20.80 -7.93
CA THR A 45 0.14 20.17 -9.11
C THR A 45 0.17 18.67 -8.88
N GLY A 46 -1.00 18.12 -8.54
CA GLY A 46 -1.19 16.70 -8.33
C GLY A 46 -0.80 15.86 -9.54
N GLY A 47 -0.38 14.63 -9.30
CA GLY A 47 -0.17 13.65 -10.35
C GLY A 47 -1.49 13.10 -10.91
N SER A 48 -1.38 12.14 -11.83
CA SER A 48 -2.56 11.50 -12.41
C SER A 48 -3.35 10.73 -11.36
N VAL A 49 -4.66 10.95 -11.33
CA VAL A 49 -5.65 10.23 -10.52
C VAL A 49 -5.54 8.72 -10.69
N LEU A 50 -5.17 8.26 -11.90
CA LEU A 50 -5.01 6.85 -12.21
C LEU A 50 -3.96 6.17 -11.32
N TRP A 51 -2.88 6.86 -10.95
CA TRP A 51 -1.85 6.28 -10.08
C TRP A 51 -2.37 6.05 -8.66
N CYS A 52 -3.08 7.02 -8.09
CA CYS A 52 -3.68 6.87 -6.77
C CYS A 52 -4.77 5.79 -6.76
N LEU A 53 -5.62 5.73 -7.79
CA LEU A 53 -6.64 4.68 -7.92
C LEU A 53 -6.02 3.29 -8.11
N PHE A 54 -4.93 3.18 -8.88
CA PHE A 54 -4.21 1.93 -9.06
C PHE A 54 -3.64 1.40 -7.74
N CYS A 55 -2.98 2.26 -6.97
CA CYS A 55 -2.39 1.87 -5.68
C CYS A 55 -3.47 1.58 -4.62
N PHE A 56 -4.54 2.38 -4.58
CA PHE A 56 -5.71 2.12 -3.74
C PHE A 56 -6.38 0.78 -4.08
N GLY A 57 -6.56 0.48 -5.38
CA GLY A 57 -7.07 -0.80 -5.84
C GLY A 57 -6.19 -1.97 -5.40
N GLY A 58 -4.86 -1.80 -5.47
CA GLY A 58 -3.89 -2.79 -4.97
C GLY A 58 -4.01 -3.03 -3.47
N SER A 59 -4.08 -1.98 -2.64
CA SER A 59 -4.23 -2.11 -1.18
C SER A 59 -5.58 -2.74 -0.79
N LEU A 60 -6.67 -2.37 -1.48
CA LEU A 60 -7.99 -2.92 -1.26
C LEU A 60 -8.08 -4.39 -1.66
N THR A 61 -7.54 -4.75 -2.83
CA THR A 61 -7.49 -6.15 -3.30
C THR A 61 -6.73 -7.02 -2.32
N SER A 62 -5.59 -6.53 -1.81
CA SER A 62 -4.83 -7.18 -0.74
C SER A 62 -5.70 -7.42 0.50
N ALA A 63 -6.41 -6.39 1.00
CA ALA A 63 -7.26 -6.52 2.18
C ALA A 63 -8.38 -7.55 1.96
N VAL A 64 -9.06 -7.50 0.81
CA VAL A 64 -10.17 -8.41 0.48
C VAL A 64 -9.70 -9.86 0.38
N VAL A 65 -8.60 -10.11 -0.35
CA VAL A 65 -8.07 -11.48 -0.49
C VAL A 65 -7.68 -12.05 0.87
N ASN A 66 -6.98 -11.28 1.70
CA ASN A 66 -6.63 -11.73 3.05
C ASN A 66 -7.86 -11.92 3.95
N ALA A 67 -8.91 -11.10 3.81
CA ALA A 67 -10.16 -11.26 4.57
C ALA A 67 -10.86 -12.57 4.20
N VAL A 68 -10.95 -12.87 2.90
CA VAL A 68 -11.52 -14.13 2.40
C VAL A 68 -10.73 -15.34 2.92
N MET A 69 -9.39 -15.24 2.98
CA MET A 69 -8.54 -16.31 3.50
C MET A 69 -8.66 -16.51 5.02
N LEU A 70 -9.16 -15.52 5.77
CA LEU A 70 -9.40 -15.63 7.22
C LEU A 70 -10.75 -16.25 7.58
N LEU A 71 -11.69 -16.38 6.63
CA LEU A 71 -13.01 -16.94 6.90
C LEU A 71 -12.93 -18.41 7.39
N PRO A 72 -13.81 -18.83 8.32
CA PRO A 72 -13.71 -20.14 9.00
C PRO A 72 -13.79 -21.36 8.07
N VAL A 73 -14.36 -21.22 6.86
CA VAL A 73 -14.35 -22.26 5.81
C VAL A 73 -12.95 -22.48 5.22
N ALA A 74 -12.07 -21.47 5.26
CA ALA A 74 -10.67 -21.54 4.82
C ALA A 74 -9.71 -22.09 5.90
N SER A 75 -10.21 -22.53 7.06
CA SER A 75 -9.42 -23.05 8.17
C SER A 75 -8.54 -24.26 7.81
N ARG A 76 -8.83 -24.95 6.71
CA ARG A 76 -7.92 -25.89 6.04
C ARG A 76 -7.07 -25.15 4.99
N PHE A 77 -6.12 -24.32 5.43
CA PHE A 77 -5.22 -23.58 4.53
C PHE A 77 -4.50 -24.48 3.51
N GLY A 78 -4.23 -25.74 3.86
CA GLY A 78 -3.69 -26.74 2.93
C GLY A 78 -4.65 -27.11 1.78
N SER A 79 -5.97 -27.08 1.99
CA SER A 79 -6.96 -27.33 0.93
C SER A 79 -7.20 -26.10 0.05
N VAL A 80 -6.97 -24.88 0.58
CA VAL A 80 -7.06 -23.63 -0.18
C VAL A 80 -6.03 -23.59 -1.30
N MET A 81 -4.79 -23.99 -1.01
CA MET A 81 -3.71 -24.11 -2.01
C MET A 81 -3.90 -25.27 -2.99
N ASN A 82 -4.82 -26.20 -2.70
CA ASN A 82 -5.15 -27.31 -3.58
C ASN A 82 -6.13 -26.89 -4.69
N ASN A 83 -6.76 -25.71 -4.57
CA ASN A 83 -7.63 -25.14 -5.59
C ASN A 83 -6.85 -24.13 -6.44
N SER A 84 -6.67 -24.44 -7.73
CA SER A 84 -5.93 -23.61 -8.69
C SER A 84 -6.47 -22.18 -8.79
N ARG A 85 -7.79 -21.97 -8.62
CA ARG A 85 -8.42 -20.65 -8.64
C ARG A 85 -8.01 -19.78 -7.46
N ASN A 86 -7.92 -20.35 -6.26
CA ASN A 86 -7.50 -19.62 -5.06
C ASN A 86 -6.02 -19.27 -5.12
N VAL A 87 -5.19 -20.19 -5.63
CA VAL A 87 -3.76 -19.92 -5.87
C VAL A 87 -3.57 -18.78 -6.86
N LEU A 88 -4.35 -18.76 -7.95
CA LEU A 88 -4.31 -17.68 -8.93
C LEU A 88 -4.67 -16.33 -8.30
N LEU A 89 -5.75 -16.28 -7.51
CA LEU A 89 -6.18 -15.04 -6.83
C LEU A 89 -5.10 -14.50 -5.87
N VAL A 90 -4.47 -15.38 -5.09
CA VAL A 90 -3.37 -14.98 -4.20
C VAL A 90 -2.17 -14.45 -4.98
N LYS A 91 -1.80 -15.10 -6.10
CA LYS A 91 -0.70 -14.64 -6.97
C LYS A 91 -0.98 -13.29 -7.63
N VAL A 92 -2.19 -13.10 -8.14
CA VAL A 92 -2.62 -11.82 -8.74
C VAL A 92 -2.61 -10.71 -7.69
N SER A 93 -3.14 -10.99 -6.49
CA SER A 93 -3.08 -10.04 -5.38
C SER A 93 -1.65 -9.69 -5.02
N LEU A 94 -0.76 -10.69 -4.87
CA LEU A 94 0.67 -10.46 -4.58
C LEU A 94 1.33 -9.56 -5.62
N MET A 95 1.11 -9.84 -6.91
CA MET A 95 1.68 -9.07 -8.01
C MET A 95 1.16 -7.62 -7.99
N TRP A 96 -0.14 -7.42 -7.75
CA TRP A 96 -0.72 -6.08 -7.69
C TRP A 96 -0.23 -5.32 -6.45
N THR A 97 -0.23 -5.93 -5.26
CA THR A 97 0.31 -5.29 -4.05
C THR A 97 1.78 -4.90 -4.23
N PHE A 98 2.58 -5.75 -4.87
CA PHE A 98 3.97 -5.44 -5.21
C PHE A 98 4.09 -4.25 -6.15
N LEU A 99 3.37 -4.26 -7.28
CA LEU A 99 3.38 -3.17 -8.24
C LEU A 99 2.91 -1.86 -7.60
N ALA A 100 1.86 -1.91 -6.76
CA ALA A 100 1.39 -0.77 -6.00
C ALA A 100 2.48 -0.24 -5.05
N ALA A 101 3.18 -1.11 -4.32
CA ALA A 101 4.28 -0.71 -3.43
C ALA A 101 5.43 -0.03 -4.20
N VAL A 102 5.81 -0.57 -5.35
CA VAL A 102 6.84 0.00 -6.22
C VAL A 102 6.41 1.36 -6.77
N ILE A 103 5.21 1.46 -7.34
CA ILE A 103 4.68 2.73 -7.88
C ILE A 103 4.55 3.78 -6.79
N THR A 104 4.07 3.40 -5.60
CA THR A 104 3.95 4.32 -4.46
C THR A 104 5.32 4.81 -4.02
N SER A 105 6.34 3.93 -4.02
CA SER A 105 7.72 4.29 -3.70
C SER A 105 8.34 5.25 -4.72
N LEU A 106 8.13 4.99 -6.02
CA LEU A 106 8.59 5.87 -7.10
C LEU A 106 7.86 7.21 -7.08
N GLY A 107 6.54 7.20 -6.89
CA GLY A 107 5.72 8.40 -6.78
C GLY A 107 6.09 9.24 -5.56
N PHE A 108 6.38 8.60 -4.43
CA PHE A 108 6.86 9.28 -3.23
C PHE A 108 8.26 9.87 -3.43
N ARG A 109 9.18 9.13 -4.05
CA ARG A 109 10.51 9.64 -4.41
C ARG A 109 10.42 10.85 -5.34
N GLN A 110 9.57 10.78 -6.36
CA GLN A 110 9.35 11.89 -7.30
C GLN A 110 8.79 13.12 -6.58
N TRP A 111 7.76 12.92 -5.74
CA TRP A 111 7.18 13.98 -4.92
C TRP A 111 8.24 14.62 -4.01
N CYS A 112 9.05 13.80 -3.34
CA CYS A 112 10.18 14.25 -2.52
C CYS A 112 11.27 14.99 -3.31
N SER A 113 11.49 14.64 -4.58
CA SER A 113 12.47 15.34 -5.42
C SER A 113 11.97 16.67 -5.97
N SER A 114 10.66 16.96 -5.84
CA SER A 114 10.08 18.21 -6.33
C SER A 114 10.39 19.42 -5.45
N PHE A 115 10.79 19.19 -4.21
CA PHE A 115 11.20 20.23 -3.27
C PHE A 115 12.59 20.76 -3.64
N GLN A 116 12.71 22.08 -3.85
CA GLN A 116 13.94 22.73 -4.34
C GLN A 116 14.75 23.36 -3.20
N VAL A 117 14.08 23.93 -2.22
CA VAL A 117 14.66 24.66 -1.08
C VAL A 117 14.84 23.72 0.11
N ASN A 118 13.95 22.76 0.27
CA ASN A 118 13.88 21.92 1.44
C ASN A 118 14.02 20.44 1.07
N SER A 119 14.64 19.65 1.95
CA SER A 119 14.79 18.22 1.71
C SER A 119 13.56 17.44 2.17
N CYS A 120 13.19 16.36 1.49
CA CYS A 120 12.16 15.43 1.98
C CYS A 120 12.62 14.58 3.19
N ARG A 121 13.77 14.91 3.78
CA ARG A 121 14.33 14.20 4.94
C ARG A 121 13.68 14.79 6.18
N TYR A 122 12.90 14.00 6.90
CA TYR A 122 12.18 14.46 8.09
C TYR A 122 13.12 15.17 9.07
N ASN A 123 12.97 16.50 9.17
CA ASN A 123 13.60 17.32 10.18
C ASN A 123 12.48 17.89 11.09
N LYS A 124 12.66 17.82 12.42
CA LYS A 124 11.69 18.36 13.38
C LYS A 124 11.58 19.89 13.31
N GLU A 125 12.63 20.54 12.82
CA GLU A 125 12.67 22.00 12.64
C GLU A 125 12.11 22.43 11.28
N GLN A 126 11.72 21.48 10.42
CA GLN A 126 11.16 21.79 9.12
C GLN A 126 9.72 22.27 9.27
N ASP A 127 9.46 23.49 8.81
CA ASP A 127 8.11 24.04 8.81
C ASP A 127 7.28 23.41 7.68
N TRP A 128 6.69 22.25 7.94
CA TRP A 128 5.79 21.54 7.01
C TRP A 128 4.60 22.41 6.55
N HIS A 129 4.26 23.51 7.25
CA HIS A 129 3.19 24.43 6.86
C HIS A 129 3.61 25.32 5.70
N ALA A 130 4.91 25.64 5.58
CA ALA A 130 5.44 26.36 4.44
C ALA A 130 5.36 25.56 3.12
N PHE A 131 5.26 24.24 3.19
CA PHE A 131 5.13 23.32 2.04
C PHE A 131 3.69 23.01 1.66
N THR A 132 2.75 23.40 2.53
CA THR A 132 1.35 23.10 2.31
C THR A 132 0.80 24.07 1.27
N PRO A 133 0.11 23.58 0.22
CA PRO A 133 -0.46 24.47 -0.79
C PRO A 133 -1.49 25.40 -0.15
N ARG A 134 -1.52 26.67 -0.57
CA ARG A 134 -2.34 27.73 0.05
C ARG A 134 -3.84 27.43 0.17
N HIS A 135 -4.36 26.52 -0.65
CA HIS A 135 -5.78 26.19 -0.74
C HIS A 135 -6.09 24.71 -0.45
N SER A 136 -5.22 24.01 0.28
CA SER A 136 -5.46 22.61 0.65
C SER A 136 -4.88 22.29 2.04
N ASP A 137 -5.55 21.41 2.79
CA ASP A 137 -5.09 20.92 4.11
C ASP A 137 -4.04 19.80 3.98
N CYS A 138 -3.20 19.89 2.96
CA CYS A 138 -2.28 18.84 2.53
C CYS A 138 -0.98 18.80 3.39
N PHE A 139 -1.01 19.36 4.60
CA PHE A 139 0.11 19.53 5.52
C PHE A 139 0.75 18.20 5.94
N GLY A 140 -0.04 17.12 6.00
CA GLY A 140 0.43 15.78 6.35
C GLY A 140 0.88 14.92 5.17
N ALA A 141 0.96 15.46 3.95
CA ALA A 141 1.19 14.68 2.73
C ALA A 141 2.43 13.77 2.81
N PHE A 142 3.54 14.25 3.37
CA PHE A 142 4.74 13.45 3.58
C PHE A 142 4.46 12.22 4.46
N LEU A 143 3.82 12.44 5.62
CA LEU A 143 3.51 11.37 6.56
C LEU A 143 2.54 10.36 5.95
N TRP A 144 1.54 10.83 5.20
CA TRP A 144 0.57 9.96 4.54
C TRP A 144 1.23 9.09 3.47
N LEU A 145 2.09 9.65 2.61
CA LEU A 145 2.86 8.91 1.61
C LEU A 145 3.82 7.90 2.26
N ALA A 146 4.48 8.28 3.36
CA ALA A 146 5.35 7.38 4.10
C ALA A 146 4.58 6.20 4.71
N ILE A 147 3.43 6.46 5.34
CA ILE A 147 2.57 5.41 5.91
C ILE A 147 2.01 4.52 4.80
N GLN A 148 1.51 5.09 3.70
CA GLN A 148 1.01 4.34 2.55
C GLN A 148 2.08 3.39 1.99
N THR A 149 3.28 3.91 1.75
CA THR A 149 4.42 3.16 1.21
C THR A 149 4.83 2.04 2.17
N GLY A 150 5.00 2.36 3.45
CA GLY A 150 5.37 1.38 4.48
C GLY A 150 4.32 0.27 4.62
N CYS A 151 3.03 0.64 4.68
CA CYS A 151 1.94 -0.33 4.79
C CYS A 151 1.84 -1.24 3.56
N LEU A 152 2.02 -0.71 2.34
CA LEU A 152 2.01 -1.53 1.12
C LEU A 152 3.14 -2.56 1.12
N TRP A 153 4.36 -2.15 1.46
CA TRP A 153 5.50 -3.07 1.56
C TRP A 153 5.30 -4.11 2.66
N LEU A 154 4.85 -3.69 3.86
CA LEU A 154 4.58 -4.61 4.96
C LEU A 154 3.44 -5.60 4.63
N SER A 155 2.39 -5.12 3.95
CA SER A 155 1.31 -5.98 3.46
C SER A 155 1.86 -7.02 2.48
N PHE A 156 2.63 -6.60 1.48
CA PHE A 156 3.27 -7.49 0.51
C PHE A 156 4.15 -8.55 1.19
N LEU A 157 5.04 -8.14 2.09
CA LEU A 157 5.92 -9.07 2.82
C LEU A 157 5.13 -10.09 3.64
N CYS A 158 4.03 -9.66 4.28
CA CYS A 158 3.15 -10.56 5.02
C CYS A 158 2.42 -11.55 4.10
N GLN A 159 1.91 -11.11 2.94
CA GLN A 159 1.30 -11.99 1.94
C GLN A 159 2.30 -13.01 1.39
N VAL A 160 3.53 -12.58 1.11
CA VAL A 160 4.60 -13.46 0.63
C VAL A 160 4.93 -14.52 1.67
N GLY A 161 5.10 -14.11 2.94
CA GLY A 161 5.34 -15.02 4.05
C GLY A 161 4.22 -16.05 4.22
N PHE A 162 2.97 -15.60 4.11
CA PHE A 162 1.79 -16.49 4.11
C PHE A 162 1.83 -17.49 2.95
N TYR A 163 2.03 -17.01 1.72
CA TYR A 163 2.07 -17.85 0.52
C TYR A 163 3.13 -18.96 0.62
N TYR A 164 4.36 -18.61 1.02
CA TYR A 164 5.43 -19.61 1.18
C TYR A 164 5.12 -20.65 2.25
N ARG A 165 4.57 -20.23 3.41
CA ARG A 165 4.17 -21.16 4.47
C ARG A 165 3.10 -22.13 3.99
N CYS A 166 2.08 -21.63 3.31
CA CYS A 166 1.00 -22.47 2.76
C CYS A 166 1.51 -23.43 1.67
N ALA A 167 2.42 -22.99 0.80
CA ALA A 167 3.04 -23.85 -0.22
C ALA A 167 3.86 -25.00 0.41
N ILE A 168 4.63 -24.73 1.47
CA ILE A 168 5.40 -25.75 2.20
C ILE A 168 4.48 -26.79 2.83
N VAL A 169 3.39 -26.36 3.47
CA VAL A 169 2.41 -27.26 4.10
C VAL A 169 1.74 -28.15 3.04
N SER A 170 1.35 -27.58 1.90
CA SER A 170 0.77 -28.32 0.78
C SER A 170 1.72 -29.40 0.22
N SER A 171 3.00 -29.06 0.02
CA SER A 171 4.05 -30.00 -0.45
C SER A 171 4.31 -31.18 0.48
N ARG A 172 4.14 -30.99 1.81
CA ARG A 172 4.26 -32.11 2.76
C ARG A 172 3.05 -33.03 2.69
N TYR A 173 1.85 -32.45 2.53
CA TYR A 173 0.61 -33.21 2.46
C TYR A 173 0.52 -34.08 1.20
N SER A 174 1.06 -33.60 0.07
CA SER A 174 1.13 -34.36 -1.18
C SER A 174 2.15 -35.49 -1.17
N ARG A 175 3.14 -35.46 -0.25
CA ARG A 175 4.16 -36.53 -0.10
C ARG A 175 3.73 -37.65 0.86
N LEU A 176 2.68 -37.44 1.64
CA LEU A 176 2.13 -38.40 2.61
C LEU A 176 0.94 -39.21 2.05
N LYS A 177 0.56 -38.95 0.79
CA LYS A 177 -0.40 -39.74 0.01
C LYS A 177 0.35 -40.51 -1.06
#